data_AF-A0AAD7UKJ8-F1
#
_entry.id   AF-A0AAD7UKJ8-F1
#
_cell.length_a   1.000
_cell.length_b   1.000
_cell.length_c   1.000
_cell.angle_alpha   90.00
_cell.angle_beta   90.00
_cell.angle_gamma   90.00
#
_symmetry.space_group_name_H-M   'P 1'
#
loop_
_entity.id
_entity.type
_entity.pdbx_description
1 polymer ?
#
loop_
_entity_poly.entity_id
_entity_poly.type
_entity_poly.pdbx_seq_one_letter_code
_entity_poly.pdbx_strand_id
1 'polypeptide(L)'
;MWALWWRVVFLLLGQAGALVPSPPLRCGVEAWGKKKKTNRERAWAERKKAEACAVARRRGRATDLEPSWLAVRGTRVEEDHRYEQFFFDEATTARLAGLALAYERPLLVGVPSLAVALDGKRDYLLLDRDERFQELRWEPFDFARPCPLDSGFEFDALFADPPFANVDIDQFAAALRVLCGGGGPSTPPIFVCYSIKRAAQLAEALRDLGHLRQRGPCLSYACGLMPQQIGLFSTTTAL
;
A
#
# COMPACT_ATOMS: atom_id res chain seq x y z
N MET A 1 66.88 19.46 -11.77
CA MET A 1 67.96 19.02 -12.69
C MET A 1 67.27 18.33 -13.87
N TRP A 2 66.75 19.03 -14.87
CA TRP A 2 67.44 19.81 -15.92
C TRP A 2 68.56 19.04 -16.62
N ALA A 3 68.17 18.51 -17.79
CA ALA A 3 68.90 18.44 -19.06
C ALA A 3 70.13 17.53 -19.18
N LEU A 4 70.47 17.27 -20.46
CA LEU A 4 71.63 16.56 -21.03
C LEU A 4 71.35 15.06 -21.30
N TRP A 5 71.38 14.49 -22.52
CA TRP A 5 72.23 14.76 -23.68
C TRP A 5 71.63 14.36 -25.04
N TRP A 6 72.06 15.11 -26.04
CA TRP A 6 71.94 14.90 -27.49
C TRP A 6 73.25 14.33 -28.05
N ARG A 7 73.20 13.84 -29.31
CA ARG A 7 74.26 13.32 -30.21
C ARG A 7 74.40 11.79 -30.15
N VAL A 8 74.37 11.05 -31.26
CA VAL A 8 75.31 11.12 -32.40
C VAL A 8 74.62 10.74 -33.73
N VAL A 9 75.01 11.46 -34.79
CA VAL A 9 74.70 11.26 -36.23
C VAL A 9 75.83 10.43 -36.87
N PHE A 10 75.57 9.79 -38.03
CA PHE A 10 76.46 9.09 -38.97
C PHE A 10 76.60 7.57 -38.72
N LEU A 11 76.58 6.67 -39.71
CA LEU A 11 76.28 6.66 -41.15
C LEU A 11 76.33 5.17 -41.59
N LEU A 12 75.76 4.86 -42.78
CA LEU A 12 76.09 3.76 -43.71
C LEU A 12 75.06 2.63 -43.90
N LEU A 13 74.62 2.56 -45.17
CA LEU A 13 74.46 1.37 -46.02
C LEU A 13 73.51 0.28 -45.47
N GLY A 14 72.28 0.17 -45.95
CA GLY A 14 71.96 -0.10 -47.34
C GLY A 14 71.57 -1.57 -47.45
N GLN A 15 70.28 -1.87 -47.59
CA GLN A 15 69.77 -3.05 -48.28
C GLN A 15 68.35 -2.80 -48.76
N ALA A 16 68.16 -2.99 -50.06
CA ALA A 16 66.88 -3.08 -50.71
C ALA A 16 66.12 -4.33 -50.21
N GLY A 17 64.82 -4.18 -49.93
CA GLY A 17 63.97 -5.28 -49.50
C GLY A 17 62.50 -4.99 -49.71
N ALA A 18 61.97 -5.51 -50.82
CA ALA A 18 60.57 -5.86 -51.10
C ALA A 18 59.46 -4.82 -50.86
N LEU A 19 58.95 -4.27 -51.97
CA LEU A 19 57.61 -3.69 -52.09
C LEU A 19 56.55 -4.75 -51.76
N VAL A 20 55.87 -4.58 -50.63
CA VAL A 20 54.62 -5.29 -50.31
C VAL A 20 53.47 -4.50 -50.94
N PRO A 21 52.57 -5.10 -51.73
CA PRO A 21 51.42 -4.39 -52.26
C PRO A 21 50.44 -4.06 -51.13
N SER A 22 50.12 -2.77 -50.97
CA SER A 22 49.06 -2.30 -50.10
C SER A 22 47.71 -2.89 -50.54
N PRO A 23 46.90 -3.46 -49.62
CA PRO A 23 45.56 -3.89 -49.95
C PRO A 23 44.66 -2.68 -50.25
N PRO A 24 43.67 -2.82 -51.15
CA PRO A 24 42.77 -1.72 -51.50
C PRO A 24 41.96 -1.27 -50.28
N LEU A 25 41.97 0.04 -50.02
CA LEU A 25 41.09 0.69 -49.06
C LEU A 25 39.63 0.49 -49.50
N ARG A 26 38.97 -0.52 -48.95
CA ARG A 26 37.51 -0.64 -49.04
C ARG A 26 36.89 0.48 -48.20
N CYS A 27 36.22 1.41 -48.86
CA CYS A 27 35.44 2.47 -48.24
C CYS A 27 34.28 1.86 -47.43
N GLY A 28 34.42 1.79 -46.10
CA GLY A 28 33.48 1.15 -45.17
C GLY A 28 32.22 1.97 -44.87
N VAL A 29 31.56 2.52 -45.89
CA VAL A 29 30.37 3.38 -45.70
C VAL A 29 29.11 2.55 -45.42
N GLU A 30 29.04 1.29 -45.85
CA GLU A 30 27.82 0.48 -45.73
C GLU A 30 27.58 -0.13 -44.34
N ALA A 31 28.63 -0.26 -43.51
CA ALA A 31 28.53 -0.91 -42.20
C ALA A 31 28.04 0.03 -41.08
N TRP A 32 28.19 1.35 -41.24
CA TRP A 32 27.91 2.32 -40.17
C TRP A 32 26.42 2.69 -40.08
N GLY A 33 25.71 2.76 -41.22
CA GLY A 33 24.26 3.03 -41.26
C GLY A 33 23.40 1.88 -40.72
N LYS A 34 23.78 0.62 -41.03
CA LYS A 34 23.07 -0.58 -40.57
C LYS A 34 23.17 -0.80 -39.06
N LYS A 35 24.32 -0.49 -38.44
CA LYS A 35 24.53 -0.56 -36.98
C LYS A 35 23.72 0.50 -36.21
N LYS A 36 23.58 1.73 -36.74
CA LYS A 36 22.76 2.78 -36.10
C LYS A 36 21.26 2.46 -36.15
N LYS A 37 20.77 1.88 -37.26
CA LYS A 37 19.34 1.52 -37.42
C LYS A 37 18.93 0.41 -36.45
N THR A 38 19.74 -0.64 -36.33
CA THR A 38 19.49 -1.77 -35.41
C THR A 38 19.53 -1.36 -33.95
N ASN A 39 20.39 -0.40 -33.57
CA ASN A 39 20.44 0.10 -32.20
C ASN A 39 19.19 0.92 -31.84
N ARG A 40 18.67 1.71 -32.78
CA ARG A 40 17.45 2.51 -32.60
C ARG A 40 16.19 1.63 -32.53
N GLU A 41 16.13 0.56 -33.31
CA GLU A 41 15.03 -0.43 -33.27
C GLU A 41 15.02 -1.21 -31.94
N ARG A 42 16.18 -1.63 -31.42
CA ARG A 42 16.30 -2.26 -30.10
C ARG A 42 15.87 -1.33 -28.97
N ALA A 43 16.37 -0.09 -28.96
CA ALA A 43 15.99 0.89 -27.94
C ALA A 43 14.49 1.22 -27.97
N TRP A 44 13.88 1.29 -29.17
CA TRP A 44 12.45 1.48 -29.30
C TRP A 44 11.64 0.27 -28.79
N ALA A 45 12.08 -0.95 -29.10
CA ALA A 45 11.43 -2.17 -28.61
C ALA A 45 11.54 -2.31 -27.07
N GLU A 46 12.70 -1.99 -26.48
CA GLU A 46 12.88 -1.98 -25.03
C GLU A 46 11.99 -0.93 -24.35
N ARG A 47 11.92 0.29 -24.91
CA ARG A 47 11.00 1.32 -24.42
C ARG A 47 9.54 0.89 -24.52
N LYS A 48 9.13 0.26 -25.62
CA LYS A 48 7.76 -0.27 -25.78
C LYS A 48 7.47 -1.40 -24.80
N LYS A 49 8.44 -2.28 -24.53
CA LYS A 49 8.32 -3.33 -23.52
C LYS A 49 8.24 -2.77 -22.10
N ALA A 50 9.04 -1.75 -21.77
CA ALA A 50 8.99 -1.05 -20.49
C ALA A 50 7.66 -0.31 -20.31
N GLU A 51 7.16 0.35 -21.35
CA GLU A 51 5.85 1.02 -21.37
C GLU A 51 4.72 0.01 -21.20
N ALA A 52 4.74 -1.11 -21.91
CA ALA A 52 3.76 -2.19 -21.75
C ALA A 52 3.80 -2.81 -20.35
N CYS A 53 4.98 -3.01 -19.77
CA CYS A 53 5.15 -3.50 -18.40
C CYS A 53 4.65 -2.47 -17.38
N ALA A 54 4.88 -1.17 -17.62
CA ALA A 54 4.34 -0.09 -16.79
C ALA A 54 2.82 -0.02 -16.88
N VAL A 55 2.23 -0.11 -18.08
CA VAL A 55 0.77 -0.16 -18.30
C VAL A 55 0.15 -1.40 -17.66
N ALA A 56 0.79 -2.57 -17.77
CA ALA A 56 0.36 -3.79 -17.09
C ALA A 56 0.42 -3.65 -15.56
N ARG A 57 1.43 -2.94 -15.02
CA ARG A 57 1.49 -2.56 -13.60
C ARG A 57 0.49 -1.45 -13.22
N ARG A 58 -0.04 -0.70 -14.19
CA ARG A 58 -1.08 0.31 -13.93
C ARG A 58 -2.45 -0.32 -13.82
N ARG A 59 -2.79 -1.26 -14.71
CA ARG A 59 -4.09 -1.95 -14.69
C ARG A 59 -4.30 -2.71 -13.38
N GLY A 60 -5.40 -2.41 -12.70
CA GLY A 60 -5.80 -3.09 -11.46
C GLY A 60 -5.28 -2.42 -10.21
N ARG A 61 -4.90 -1.13 -10.26
CA ARG A 61 -4.73 -0.34 -9.04
C ARG A 61 -6.08 -0.10 -8.40
N ALA A 62 -6.09 0.04 -7.08
CA ALA A 62 -7.30 0.42 -6.36
C ALA A 62 -7.92 1.72 -6.90
N THR A 63 -7.10 2.68 -7.32
CA THR A 63 -7.55 3.95 -7.94
C THR A 63 -8.27 3.81 -9.29
N ASP A 64 -8.24 2.62 -9.90
CA ASP A 64 -8.93 2.36 -11.17
C ASP A 64 -10.32 1.73 -10.95
N LEU A 65 -10.69 1.43 -9.69
CA LEU A 65 -11.99 0.89 -9.34
C LEU A 65 -13.06 1.98 -9.34
N GLU A 66 -14.29 1.59 -9.65
CA GLU A 66 -15.44 2.50 -9.47
C GLU A 66 -15.67 2.70 -7.96
N PRO A 67 -15.64 3.95 -7.46
CA PRO A 67 -15.85 4.23 -6.05
C PRO A 67 -17.26 3.84 -5.61
N SER A 68 -17.35 3.20 -4.44
CA SER A 68 -18.62 3.10 -3.72
C SER A 68 -18.92 4.40 -2.96
N TRP A 69 -20.07 4.43 -2.28
CA TRP A 69 -20.50 5.58 -1.49
C TRP A 69 -21.34 5.19 -0.28
N LEU A 70 -21.34 6.05 0.73
CA LEU A 70 -22.22 5.98 1.91
C LEU A 70 -23.16 7.18 1.95
N ALA A 71 -24.39 6.96 2.44
CA ALA A 71 -25.28 8.03 2.84
C ALA A 71 -25.01 8.40 4.30
N VAL A 72 -24.43 9.57 4.54
CA VAL A 72 -24.20 10.13 5.87
C VAL A 72 -25.21 11.25 6.06
N ARG A 73 -26.28 11.00 6.84
CA ARG A 73 -27.37 11.95 7.13
C ARG A 73 -27.96 12.67 5.90
N GLY A 74 -28.04 11.95 4.78
CA GLY A 74 -28.57 12.46 3.51
C GLY A 74 -27.52 13.04 2.56
N THR A 75 -26.27 13.17 3.00
CA THR A 75 -25.13 13.54 2.17
C THR A 75 -24.47 12.27 1.61
N ARG A 76 -24.20 12.26 0.31
CA ARG A 76 -23.43 11.19 -0.34
C ARG A 76 -21.93 11.45 -0.13
N VAL A 77 -21.25 10.51 0.52
CA VAL A 77 -19.79 10.50 0.68
C VAL A 77 -19.22 9.36 -0.17
N GLU A 78 -18.41 9.69 -1.17
CA GLU A 78 -17.74 8.71 -2.04
C GLU A 78 -16.40 8.29 -1.46
N GLU A 79 -16.02 7.04 -1.72
CA GLU A 79 -14.71 6.49 -1.37
C GLU A 79 -13.58 7.37 -1.95
N ASP A 80 -12.58 7.68 -1.13
CA ASP A 80 -11.33 8.28 -1.60
C ASP A 80 -10.20 7.24 -1.60
N HIS A 81 -9.99 6.60 -2.76
CA HIS A 81 -8.98 5.55 -2.91
C HIS A 81 -7.53 6.07 -2.78
N ARG A 82 -7.30 7.40 -2.81
CA ARG A 82 -5.97 7.96 -2.52
C ARG A 82 -5.58 7.71 -1.07
N TYR A 83 -6.57 7.65 -0.19
CA TYR A 83 -6.41 7.33 1.23
C TYR A 83 -6.70 5.87 1.55
N GLU A 84 -6.90 5.02 0.53
CA GLU A 84 -7.33 3.63 0.69
C GLU A 84 -8.62 3.46 1.49
N GLN A 85 -9.56 4.41 1.32
CA GLN A 85 -10.89 4.30 1.88
C GLN A 85 -11.74 3.37 1.01
N PHE A 86 -12.14 2.22 1.55
CA PHE A 86 -13.05 1.29 0.90
C PHE A 86 -14.21 0.96 1.83
N PHE A 87 -15.43 1.07 1.34
CA PHE A 87 -16.63 0.79 2.10
C PHE A 87 -16.99 -0.69 1.96
N PHE A 88 -17.45 -1.29 3.06
CA PHE A 88 -17.92 -2.66 3.05
C PHE A 88 -19.18 -2.82 2.19
N ASP A 89 -19.35 -4.00 1.61
CA ASP A 89 -20.63 -4.35 0.99
C ASP A 89 -21.74 -4.51 2.05
N GLU A 90 -22.98 -4.60 1.60
CA GLU A 90 -24.15 -4.69 2.49
C GLU A 90 -24.09 -5.91 3.41
N ALA A 91 -23.70 -7.07 2.88
CA ALA A 91 -23.61 -8.32 3.64
C ALA A 91 -22.54 -8.25 4.73
N THR A 92 -21.37 -7.71 4.41
CA THR A 92 -20.27 -7.47 5.35
C THR A 92 -20.69 -6.47 6.42
N THR A 93 -21.29 -5.35 6.01
CA THR A 93 -21.76 -4.31 6.93
C THR A 93 -22.79 -4.86 7.90
N ALA A 94 -23.80 -5.61 7.43
CA ALA A 94 -24.83 -6.21 8.27
C ALA A 94 -24.22 -7.19 9.28
N ARG A 95 -23.28 -8.02 8.85
CA ARG A 95 -22.57 -8.97 9.73
C ARG A 95 -21.77 -8.24 10.81
N LEU A 96 -20.95 -7.27 10.44
CA LEU A 96 -20.12 -6.53 11.40
C LEU A 96 -20.98 -5.67 12.35
N ALA A 97 -22.05 -5.06 11.86
CA ALA A 97 -23.01 -4.34 12.70
C ALA A 97 -23.68 -5.26 13.71
N GLY A 98 -24.08 -6.47 13.31
CA GLY A 98 -24.62 -7.48 14.23
C GLY A 98 -23.66 -7.82 15.37
N LEU A 99 -22.36 -7.91 15.07
CA LEU A 99 -21.32 -8.12 16.09
C LEU A 99 -21.12 -6.90 16.98
N ALA A 100 -21.00 -5.71 16.38
CA ALA A 100 -20.79 -4.47 17.13
C ALA A 100 -21.97 -4.13 18.06
N LEU A 101 -23.19 -4.53 17.71
CA LEU A 101 -24.36 -4.38 18.57
C LEU A 101 -24.30 -5.20 19.86
N ALA A 102 -23.40 -6.18 19.98
CA ALA A 102 -23.17 -6.89 21.24
C ALA A 102 -22.39 -6.08 22.28
N TYR A 103 -21.84 -4.93 21.87
CA TYR A 103 -21.05 -4.03 22.70
C TYR A 103 -21.81 -2.74 22.95
N GLU A 104 -21.65 -2.18 24.16
CA GLU A 104 -22.34 -0.96 24.57
C GLU A 104 -21.73 0.29 23.92
N ARG A 105 -20.39 0.31 23.81
CA ARG A 105 -19.59 1.47 23.38
C ARG A 105 -18.46 1.05 22.43
N PRO A 106 -18.76 0.54 21.22
CA PRO A 106 -17.71 0.20 20.26
C PRO A 106 -16.96 1.44 19.76
N LEU A 107 -15.63 1.39 19.80
CA LEU A 107 -14.74 2.31 19.11
C LEU A 107 -14.50 1.81 17.69
N LEU A 108 -14.71 2.68 16.69
CA LEU A 108 -14.59 2.36 15.27
C LEU A 108 -13.40 3.14 14.69
N VAL A 109 -12.38 2.47 14.17
CA VAL A 109 -11.14 3.11 13.72
C VAL A 109 -10.95 2.89 12.21
N GLY A 110 -11.21 3.93 11.43
CA GLY A 110 -11.21 3.85 9.97
C GLY A 110 -12.34 3.00 9.39
N VAL A 111 -13.47 2.87 10.09
CA VAL A 111 -14.58 1.98 9.70
C VAL A 111 -15.90 2.75 9.48
N PRO A 112 -15.96 3.72 8.55
CA PRO A 112 -17.13 4.57 8.37
C PRO A 112 -18.39 3.80 7.96
N SER A 113 -18.28 2.69 7.21
CA SER A 113 -19.43 1.84 6.86
C SER A 113 -20.15 1.31 8.10
N LEU A 114 -19.39 0.94 9.13
CA LEU A 114 -19.94 0.45 10.39
C LEU A 114 -20.53 1.59 11.23
N ALA A 115 -19.91 2.77 11.22
CA ALA A 115 -20.43 3.96 11.90
C ALA A 115 -21.81 4.35 11.37
N VAL A 116 -21.96 4.41 10.04
CA VAL A 116 -23.26 4.68 9.39
C VAL A 116 -24.30 3.61 9.76
N ALA A 117 -23.91 2.34 9.81
CA ALA A 117 -24.82 1.25 10.15
C ALA A 117 -25.29 1.27 11.62
N LEU A 118 -24.46 1.81 12.54
CA LEU A 118 -24.73 1.92 13.97
C LEU A 118 -25.36 3.25 14.38
N ASP A 119 -25.38 4.26 13.50
CA ASP A 119 -25.92 5.58 13.82
C ASP A 119 -27.39 5.49 14.29
N GLY A 120 -27.66 6.07 15.46
CA GLY A 120 -28.95 5.98 16.15
C GLY A 120 -29.29 4.63 16.80
N LYS A 121 -28.42 3.61 16.72
CA LYS A 121 -28.64 2.27 17.30
C LYS A 121 -27.73 1.95 18.47
N ARG A 122 -26.52 2.52 18.51
CA ARG A 122 -25.55 2.29 19.58
C ARG A 122 -24.78 3.57 19.90
N ASP A 123 -24.27 3.65 21.13
CA ASP A 123 -23.30 4.67 21.50
C ASP A 123 -21.95 4.26 20.92
N TYR A 124 -21.37 5.02 20.00
CA TYR A 124 -20.09 4.70 19.37
C TYR A 124 -19.25 5.96 19.20
N LEU A 125 -17.97 5.76 18.90
CA LEU A 125 -17.09 6.81 18.41
C LEU A 125 -16.37 6.32 17.15
N LEU A 126 -16.43 7.11 16.07
CA LEU A 126 -15.66 6.91 14.86
C LEU A 126 -14.38 7.75 14.90
N LEU A 127 -13.25 7.08 14.84
CA LEU A 127 -11.94 7.69 14.59
C LEU A 127 -11.64 7.57 13.10
N ASP A 128 -11.60 8.68 12.39
CA ASP A 128 -11.25 8.71 10.97
C ASP A 128 -10.51 9.99 10.61
N ARG A 129 -9.66 9.96 9.58
CA ARG A 129 -8.98 11.15 9.07
C ARG A 129 -9.88 12.04 8.22
N ASP A 130 -11.00 11.48 7.76
CA ASP A 130 -11.88 12.10 6.78
C ASP A 130 -12.99 12.93 7.45
N GLU A 131 -12.81 14.25 7.44
CA GLU A 131 -13.74 15.22 8.02
C GLU A 131 -15.14 15.19 7.39
N ARG A 132 -15.32 14.53 6.24
CA ARG A 132 -16.66 14.33 5.63
C ARG A 132 -17.59 13.51 6.52
N PHE A 133 -17.06 12.78 7.51
CA PHE A 133 -17.84 12.04 8.50
C PHE A 133 -18.14 12.81 9.80
N GLN A 134 -17.78 14.10 9.91
CA GLN A 134 -17.97 14.90 11.12
C GLN A 134 -19.42 15.04 11.60
N GLU A 135 -20.40 14.73 10.75
CA GLU A 135 -21.82 14.71 11.15
C GLU A 135 -22.20 13.46 11.98
N LEU A 136 -21.35 12.43 11.98
CA LEU A 136 -21.43 11.26 12.85
C LEU A 136 -20.78 11.60 14.21
N ARG A 137 -20.83 10.66 15.18
CA ARG A 137 -19.96 10.77 16.36
C ARG A 137 -18.53 10.47 15.96
N TRP A 138 -17.81 11.52 15.59
CA TRP A 138 -16.52 11.44 14.92
C TRP A 138 -15.45 12.26 15.64
N GLU A 139 -14.23 11.73 15.67
CA GLU A 139 -13.01 12.43 16.05
C GLU A 139 -11.91 12.22 15.00
N PRO A 140 -11.09 13.25 14.72
CA PRO A 140 -9.98 13.13 13.77
C PRO A 140 -8.94 12.15 14.30
N PHE A 141 -8.49 11.23 13.43
CA PHE A 141 -7.44 10.29 13.79
C PHE A 141 -6.52 9.98 12.61
N ASP A 142 -5.22 9.94 12.88
CA ASP A 142 -4.18 9.59 11.91
C ASP A 142 -3.31 8.46 12.47
N PHE A 143 -3.31 7.31 11.78
CA PHE A 143 -2.42 6.20 12.12
C PHE A 143 -0.94 6.58 12.14
N ALA A 144 -0.52 7.63 11.42
CA ALA A 144 0.87 8.13 11.44
C ALA A 144 1.22 8.92 12.68
N ARG A 145 0.23 9.40 13.42
CA ARG A 145 0.39 10.21 14.63
C ARG A 145 -0.65 9.79 15.66
N PRO A 146 -0.60 8.54 16.14
CA PRO A 146 -1.62 8.05 17.06
C PRO A 146 -1.55 8.84 18.37
N CYS A 147 -2.71 9.29 18.83
CA CYS A 147 -2.90 9.96 20.10
C CYS A 147 -4.00 9.27 20.90
N PRO A 148 -4.03 9.46 22.24
CA PRO A 148 -5.19 9.10 23.04
C PRO A 148 -6.47 9.80 22.55
N LEU A 149 -7.63 9.30 22.98
CA LEU A 149 -8.93 9.88 22.65
C LEU A 149 -9.09 11.25 23.29
N ASP A 150 -9.38 12.28 22.50
CA ASP A 150 -9.51 13.66 22.99
C ASP A 150 -10.77 13.82 23.85
N SER A 151 -11.85 13.11 23.51
CA SER A 151 -13.10 13.14 24.29
C SER A 151 -13.05 12.39 25.61
N GLY A 152 -12.04 11.52 25.83
CA GLY A 152 -12.07 10.54 26.92
C GLY A 152 -13.17 9.48 26.76
N PHE A 153 -13.59 9.18 25.52
CA PHE A 153 -14.58 8.14 25.27
C PHE A 153 -14.10 6.76 25.73
N GLU A 154 -14.75 6.23 26.76
CA GLU A 154 -14.51 4.88 27.26
C GLU A 154 -15.21 3.85 26.36
N PHE A 155 -14.46 2.86 25.85
CA PHE A 155 -14.97 1.85 24.92
C PHE A 155 -14.79 0.42 25.44
N ASP A 156 -15.70 -0.48 25.05
CA ASP A 156 -15.72 -1.88 25.47
C ASP A 156 -15.38 -2.87 24.34
N ALA A 157 -15.22 -2.38 23.11
CA ALA A 157 -14.65 -3.09 21.97
C ALA A 157 -14.04 -2.13 20.95
N LEU A 158 -13.07 -2.60 20.17
CA LEU A 158 -12.44 -1.85 19.09
C LEU A 158 -12.63 -2.58 17.76
N PHE A 159 -13.16 -1.89 16.75
CA PHE A 159 -13.28 -2.35 15.37
C PHE A 159 -12.37 -1.49 14.49
N ALA A 160 -11.52 -2.11 13.67
CA ALA A 160 -10.58 -1.41 12.81
C ALA A 160 -10.58 -1.97 11.38
N ASP A 161 -10.43 -1.07 10.42
CA ASP A 161 -10.20 -1.38 8.99
C ASP A 161 -9.10 -0.45 8.47
N PRO A 162 -7.83 -0.73 8.78
CA PRO A 162 -6.73 0.16 8.44
C PRO A 162 -6.40 0.10 6.94
N PRO A 163 -5.91 1.21 6.36
CA PRO A 163 -5.42 1.20 4.98
C PRO A 163 -4.21 0.27 4.84
N PHE A 164 -4.17 -0.54 3.77
CA PHE A 164 -3.22 -1.66 3.67
C PHE A 164 -1.84 -1.28 3.13
N ALA A 165 -1.76 -0.29 2.25
CA ALA A 165 -0.53 0.11 1.55
C ALA A 165 0.08 1.39 2.13
N ASN A 166 -0.73 2.29 2.66
CA ASN A 166 -0.34 3.61 3.17
C ASN A 166 0.06 3.57 4.64
N VAL A 167 -0.36 2.55 5.40
CA VAL A 167 -0.01 2.36 6.80
C VAL A 167 0.72 1.04 6.97
N ASP A 168 1.93 1.11 7.52
CA ASP A 168 2.68 -0.09 7.85
C ASP A 168 2.05 -0.82 9.04
N ILE A 169 2.26 -2.14 9.12
CA ILE A 169 1.63 -2.95 10.17
C ILE A 169 2.14 -2.60 11.56
N ASP A 170 3.40 -2.19 11.70
CA ASP A 170 3.97 -1.77 12.97
C ASP A 170 3.39 -0.44 13.41
N GLN A 171 3.13 0.46 12.45
CA GLN A 171 2.47 1.73 12.67
C GLN A 171 1.00 1.53 13.10
N PHE A 172 0.27 0.63 12.44
CA PHE A 172 -1.07 0.24 12.84
C PHE A 172 -1.08 -0.36 14.26
N ALA A 173 -0.14 -1.25 14.57
CA ALA A 173 -0.03 -1.85 15.89
C ALA A 173 0.31 -0.82 16.98
N ALA A 174 1.21 0.12 16.69
CA ALA A 174 1.50 1.25 17.58
C ALA A 174 0.24 2.09 17.84
N ALA A 175 -0.56 2.37 16.81
CA ALA A 175 -1.82 3.09 16.96
C ALA A 175 -2.81 2.36 17.87
N LEU A 176 -3.01 1.06 17.70
CA LEU A 176 -3.88 0.28 18.59
C LEU A 176 -3.37 0.24 20.03
N ARG A 177 -2.05 0.19 20.26
CA ARG A 177 -1.49 0.27 21.62
C ARG A 177 -1.80 1.59 22.30
N VAL A 178 -1.72 2.70 21.57
CA VAL A 178 -2.07 4.03 22.12
C VAL A 178 -3.55 4.06 22.50
N LEU A 179 -4.43 3.57 21.63
CA LEU A 179 -5.87 3.55 21.88
C LEU A 179 -6.26 2.63 23.05
N CYS A 180 -5.65 1.44 23.13
CA CYS A 180 -5.94 0.46 24.19
C CYS A 180 -5.20 0.73 25.51
N GLY A 181 -4.37 1.77 25.60
CA GLY A 181 -3.54 2.04 26.78
C GLY A 181 -2.45 0.99 27.03
N GLY A 182 -2.02 0.26 25.98
CA GLY A 182 -1.07 -0.85 26.04
C GLY A 182 -1.72 -2.24 26.05
N GLY A 183 -0.92 -3.28 26.34
CA GLY A 183 -1.37 -4.66 26.46
C GLY A 183 -1.56 -5.08 27.93
N GLY A 184 -2.68 -5.74 28.25
CA GLY A 184 -2.95 -6.22 29.60
C GLY A 184 -4.28 -6.99 29.74
N PRO A 185 -4.62 -7.48 30.95
CA PRO A 185 -5.85 -8.24 31.19
C PRO A 185 -7.15 -7.46 30.91
N SER A 186 -7.06 -6.13 30.90
CA SER A 186 -8.16 -5.20 30.64
C SER A 186 -8.23 -4.72 29.19
N THR A 187 -7.40 -5.24 28.28
CA THR A 187 -7.48 -4.87 26.86
C THR A 187 -8.83 -5.31 26.30
N PRO A 188 -9.63 -4.39 25.72
CA PRO A 188 -10.94 -4.74 25.20
C PRO A 188 -10.83 -5.68 23.99
N PRO A 189 -11.89 -6.44 23.66
CA PRO A 189 -11.95 -7.19 22.41
C PRO A 189 -11.63 -6.31 21.19
N ILE A 190 -10.70 -6.80 20.37
CA ILE A 190 -10.27 -6.12 19.15
C ILE A 190 -10.77 -6.93 17.97
N PHE A 191 -11.29 -6.24 16.96
CA PHE A 191 -11.77 -6.76 15.69
C PHE A 191 -11.07 -6.00 14.56
N VAL A 192 -10.28 -6.71 13.76
CA VAL A 192 -9.54 -6.10 12.64
C VAL A 192 -10.01 -6.73 11.34
N CYS A 193 -10.53 -5.91 10.43
CA CYS A 193 -10.73 -6.28 9.04
C CYS A 193 -9.39 -6.12 8.33
N TYR A 194 -8.81 -7.22 7.83
CA TYR A 194 -7.47 -7.16 7.25
C TYR A 194 -7.24 -8.17 6.13
N SER A 195 -6.24 -7.91 5.29
CA SER A 195 -5.84 -8.84 4.23
C SER A 195 -5.44 -10.21 4.81
N ILE A 196 -6.10 -11.28 4.34
CA ILE A 196 -5.76 -12.66 4.74
C ILE A 196 -4.32 -13.03 4.40
N LYS A 197 -3.74 -12.40 3.36
CA LYS A 197 -2.35 -12.64 2.93
C LYS A 197 -1.32 -12.14 3.95
N ARG A 198 -1.72 -11.20 4.81
CA ARG A 198 -0.89 -10.60 5.85
C ARG A 198 -1.30 -11.03 7.26
N ALA A 199 -2.19 -12.03 7.39
CA ALA A 199 -2.72 -12.49 8.67
C ALA A 199 -1.64 -12.86 9.69
N ALA A 200 -0.58 -13.56 9.27
CA ALA A 200 0.51 -13.96 10.15
C ALA A 200 1.30 -12.75 10.67
N GLN A 201 1.56 -11.76 9.81
CA GLN A 201 2.22 -10.52 10.20
C GLN A 201 1.35 -9.74 11.19
N LEU A 202 0.04 -9.68 10.94
CA LEU A 202 -0.91 -9.00 11.82
C LEU A 202 -0.96 -9.64 13.20
N ALA A 203 -1.06 -10.97 13.25
CA ALA A 203 -1.09 -11.71 14.51
C ALA A 203 0.21 -11.57 15.32
N GLU A 204 1.36 -11.46 14.64
CA GLU A 204 2.64 -11.17 15.29
C GLU A 204 2.67 -9.75 15.85
N ALA A 205 2.35 -8.75 15.02
CA ALA A 205 2.44 -7.34 15.37
C ALA A 205 1.51 -6.94 16.53
N LEU A 206 0.41 -7.66 16.73
CA LEU A 206 -0.60 -7.40 17.75
C LEU A 206 -0.61 -8.43 18.89
N ARG A 207 0.40 -9.31 18.97
CA ARG A 207 0.45 -10.40 19.95
C ARG A 207 0.28 -9.94 21.40
N ASP A 208 0.82 -8.78 21.75
CA ASP A 208 0.76 -8.19 23.09
C ASP A 208 -0.62 -7.59 23.42
N LEU A 209 -1.42 -7.27 22.41
CA LEU A 209 -2.83 -6.87 22.57
C LEU A 209 -3.78 -8.08 22.58
N GLY A 210 -3.27 -9.29 22.33
CA GLY A 210 -4.00 -10.54 22.40
C GLY A 210 -3.78 -11.45 21.20
N HIS A 211 -4.26 -12.69 21.33
CA HIS A 211 -4.13 -13.68 20.26
C HIS A 211 -5.22 -13.52 19.20
N LEU A 212 -4.91 -12.81 18.13
CA LEU A 212 -5.81 -12.67 16.99
C LEU A 212 -6.04 -14.00 16.27
N ARG A 213 -7.31 -14.29 15.99
CA ARG A 213 -7.75 -15.42 15.17
C ARG A 213 -8.72 -14.96 14.10
N GLN A 214 -8.63 -15.53 12.90
CA GLN A 214 -9.62 -15.30 11.86
C GLN A 214 -10.98 -15.86 12.28
N ARG A 215 -12.05 -15.13 11.97
CA ARG A 215 -13.42 -15.41 12.38
C ARG A 215 -14.35 -15.46 11.17
N GLY A 216 -15.02 -16.60 11.00
CA GLY A 216 -16.00 -16.83 9.96
C GLY A 216 -15.47 -16.67 8.53
N PRO A 217 -16.35 -16.49 7.54
CA PRO A 217 -15.96 -16.35 6.14
C PRO A 217 -15.25 -15.00 5.88
N CYS A 218 -14.56 -14.92 4.74
CA CYS A 218 -13.99 -13.67 4.25
C CYS A 218 -15.08 -12.61 3.99
N LEU A 219 -14.68 -11.36 4.17
CA LEU A 219 -15.45 -10.14 3.92
C LEU A 219 -15.16 -9.59 2.52
N SER A 220 -15.94 -8.59 2.11
CA SER A 220 -15.84 -7.93 0.81
C SER A 220 -16.11 -6.43 0.92
N TYR A 221 -15.46 -5.65 0.04
CA TYR A 221 -15.75 -4.23 -0.18
C TYR A 221 -16.75 -4.04 -1.32
N ALA A 222 -17.55 -2.99 -1.23
CA ALA A 222 -18.59 -2.66 -2.19
C ALA A 222 -18.05 -2.31 -3.59
N CYS A 223 -16.86 -1.70 -3.67
CA CYS A 223 -16.17 -1.41 -4.92
C CYS A 223 -15.55 -2.66 -5.60
N GLY A 224 -15.72 -3.85 -5.01
CA GLY A 224 -15.19 -5.11 -5.54
C GLY A 224 -13.67 -5.26 -5.36
N LEU A 225 -13.02 -4.40 -4.58
CA LEU A 225 -11.63 -4.58 -4.19
C LEU A 225 -11.48 -5.88 -3.39
N MET A 226 -10.46 -6.67 -3.72
CA MET A 226 -10.03 -7.82 -2.92
C MET A 226 -11.19 -8.79 -2.56
N PRO A 227 -11.95 -9.28 -3.56
CA PRO A 227 -13.12 -10.10 -3.30
C PRO A 227 -12.69 -11.35 -2.53
N GLN A 228 -13.30 -11.57 -1.36
CA GLN A 228 -13.01 -12.69 -0.46
C GLN A 228 -11.56 -12.78 0.05
N GLN A 229 -10.83 -11.65 0.07
CA GLN A 229 -9.45 -11.59 0.59
C GLN A 229 -9.31 -10.78 1.88
N ILE A 230 -10.42 -10.32 2.45
CA ILE A 230 -10.46 -9.64 3.75
C ILE A 230 -10.95 -10.61 4.80
N GLY A 231 -10.16 -10.81 5.86
CA GLY A 231 -10.54 -11.60 7.02
C GLY A 231 -10.97 -10.68 8.17
N LEU A 232 -11.93 -11.13 8.96
CA LEU A 232 -12.18 -10.58 10.29
C LEU A 232 -11.28 -11.30 11.29
N PHE A 233 -10.35 -10.60 11.93
CA PHE A 233 -9.48 -11.12 12.97
C PHE A 233 -9.94 -10.60 14.33
N SER A 234 -9.98 -11.46 15.34
CA SER A 234 -10.39 -11.02 16.68
C SER A 234 -9.62 -11.68 17.81
N THR A 235 -9.44 -10.93 18.91
CA THR A 235 -8.85 -11.39 20.17
C THR A 235 -9.85 -12.16 21.04
N THR A 236 -11.16 -11.97 20.86
CA THR A 236 -12.18 -12.69 21.63
C THR A 236 -12.47 -14.07 21.02
N THR A 237 -12.79 -15.04 21.88
CA THR A 237 -13.31 -16.36 21.48
C THR A 237 -14.83 -16.41 21.39
N ALA A 238 -15.53 -15.43 21.97
CA ALA A 238 -16.99 -15.34 21.93
C ALA A 238 -17.42 -14.60 20.65
N LEU A 239 -18.08 -15.32 19.75
CA LEU A 239 -18.79 -14.82 18.58
C LEU A 239 -20.06 -15.64 18.38
#